data_AF-A0A7X6DSG5-F1
#
_entry.id   AF-A0A7X6DSG5-F1
#
_cell.length_a   1.000
_cell.length_b   1.000
_cell.length_c   1.000
_cell.angle_alpha   90.00
_cell.angle_beta   90.00
_cell.angle_gamma   90.00
#
_symmetry.space_group_name_H-M   'P 1'
#
loop_
_entity.id
_entity.type
_entity.pdbx_description
1 polymer ?
#
loop_
_entity_poly.entity_id
_entity_poly.type
_entity_poly.pdbx_seq_one_letter_code
_entity_poly.pdbx_strand_id
1 'polypeptide(L)'
;MTYKIEFQHKSEGRLRPSDTSQDQELIFKQGEFIPIPNVGDSVTYSHDNERRSYRVFSRHFSYSYTPAEGELCHINIVVIDLSNDEEAGRRKG
;
A
#
# COMPACT_ATOMS: atom_id res chain seq x y z
N MET A 1 18.37 -0.05 8.83
CA MET A 1 17.04 0.57 8.64
C MET A 1 16.02 -0.52 8.32
N THR A 2 14.91 -0.53 9.05
CA THR A 2 13.76 -1.41 8.83
C THR A 2 12.69 -0.65 8.06
N TYR A 3 11.94 -1.33 7.20
CA TYR A 3 10.84 -0.76 6.44
C TYR A 3 9.53 -1.45 6.78
N LYS A 4 8.50 -0.66 7.03
CA LYS A 4 7.12 -1.13 7.18
C LYS A 4 6.32 -0.57 6.02
N ILE A 5 5.58 -1.42 5.30
CA ILE A 5 4.65 -0.99 4.25
C ILE A 5 3.24 -1.38 4.66
N GLU A 6 2.36 -0.39 4.67
CA GLU A 6 0.92 -0.56 4.85
C GLU A 6 0.19 0.04 3.65
N PHE A 7 -0.94 -0.59 3.30
CA PHE A 7 -1.83 -0.08 2.25
C PHE A 7 -3.15 0.34 2.87
N GLN A 8 -3.60 1.56 2.56
CA GLN A 8 -4.88 2.09 3.02
C GLN A 8 -5.79 2.34 1.82
N HIS A 9 -7.02 1.84 1.89
CA HIS A 9 -7.98 2.03 0.83
C HIS A 9 -8.74 3.35 1.01
N LYS A 10 -8.75 4.19 -0.02
CA LYS A 10 -9.63 5.35 -0.13
C LYS A 10 -10.71 5.07 -1.17
N SER A 11 -11.90 4.71 -0.70
CA SER A 11 -13.04 4.47 -1.58
C SER A 11 -13.49 5.75 -2.31
N GLU A 12 -14.14 5.54 -3.45
CA GLU A 12 -14.73 6.61 -4.23
C GLU A 12 -15.69 7.47 -3.39
N GLY A 13 -15.65 8.78 -3.60
CA GLY A 13 -16.49 9.74 -2.86
C GLY A 13 -16.07 10.01 -1.40
N ARG A 14 -15.12 9.27 -0.83
CA ARG A 14 -14.56 9.59 0.50
C ARG A 14 -13.47 10.66 0.42
N LEU A 15 -13.44 11.54 1.43
CA LEU A 15 -12.44 12.60 1.56
C LEU A 15 -11.09 12.09 2.10
N ARG A 16 -11.10 11.04 2.92
CA ARG A 16 -9.90 10.46 3.55
C ARG A 16 -9.85 8.93 3.34
N PRO A 17 -8.67 8.31 3.37
CA PRO A 17 -8.53 6.86 3.38
C PRO A 17 -9.19 6.21 4.59
N SER A 18 -9.42 4.91 4.51
CA SER A 18 -9.83 4.08 5.64
C SER A 18 -8.77 4.13 6.74
N ASP A 19 -9.24 4.13 7.99
CA ASP A 19 -8.37 3.97 9.15
C ASP A 19 -7.85 2.51 9.27
N THR A 20 -8.49 1.57 8.54
CA THR A 20 -8.08 0.17 8.41
C THR A 20 -7.14 0.00 7.21
N SER A 21 -5.98 -0.61 7.45
CA SER A 21 -5.01 -0.99 6.41
C SER A 21 -5.33 -2.36 5.78
N GLN A 22 -4.47 -2.86 4.89
CA GLN A 22 -4.49 -4.24 4.41
C GLN A 22 -4.43 -5.27 5.55
N ASP A 23 -4.90 -6.49 5.29
CA ASP A 23 -5.01 -7.54 6.30
C ASP A 23 -3.65 -7.98 6.88
N GLN A 24 -2.58 -7.88 6.07
CA GLN A 24 -1.23 -8.28 6.47
C GLN A 24 -0.22 -7.19 6.17
N GLU A 25 0.51 -6.74 7.19
CA GLU A 25 1.60 -5.78 7.04
C GLU A 25 2.82 -6.41 6.34
N LEU A 26 3.55 -5.62 5.56
CA LEU A 26 4.82 -6.04 4.97
C LEU A 26 5.97 -5.39 5.74
N ILE A 27 6.88 -6.20 6.26
CA ILE A 27 8.04 -5.75 7.03
C ILE A 27 9.30 -6.24 6.35
N PHE A 28 10.22 -5.32 6.05
CA PHE A 28 11.50 -5.60 5.40
C PHE A 28 12.66 -5.16 6.28
N LYS A 29 13.69 -6.00 6.38
CA LYS A 29 14.91 -5.75 7.14
C LYS A 29 15.98 -5.10 6.25
N GLN A 30 17.02 -4.60 6.91
CA GLN A 30 18.15 -4.00 6.22
C GLN A 30 18.79 -4.96 5.21
N GLY A 31 18.98 -4.48 3.98
CA GLY A 31 19.58 -5.25 2.89
C GLY A 31 18.58 -6.01 2.03
N GLU A 32 17.30 -6.05 2.39
CA GLU A 32 16.26 -6.63 1.55
C GLU A 32 15.83 -5.66 0.44
N PHE A 33 15.40 -6.22 -0.69
CA PHE A 33 14.74 -5.43 -1.74
C PHE A 33 13.35 -5.03 -1.26
N ILE A 34 13.04 -3.74 -1.34
CA ILE A 34 11.78 -3.19 -0.86
C ILE A 34 10.93 -2.82 -2.08
N PRO A 35 9.90 -3.61 -2.42
CA PRO A 35 9.07 -3.39 -3.59
C PRO A 35 8.07 -2.25 -3.33
N ILE A 36 8.54 -1.00 -3.43
CA ILE A 36 7.67 0.18 -3.28
C ILE A 36 7.07 0.51 -4.65
N PRO A 37 5.77 0.25 -4.89
CA PRO A 37 5.13 0.58 -6.16
C PRO A 37 5.11 2.10 -6.37
N ASN A 38 5.07 2.57 -7.60
CA ASN A 38 4.94 3.99 -7.93
C ASN A 38 3.48 4.45 -7.86
N VAL A 39 3.28 5.77 -7.76
CA VAL A 39 1.95 6.36 -7.95
C VAL A 39 1.49 6.08 -9.37
N GLY A 40 0.27 5.58 -9.52
CA GLY A 40 -0.29 5.10 -10.79
C GLY A 40 -0.11 3.60 -11.03
N ASP A 41 0.82 2.93 -10.34
CA ASP A 41 0.96 1.49 -10.44
C ASP A 41 -0.28 0.80 -9.88
N SER A 42 -0.50 -0.42 -10.34
CA SER A 42 -1.55 -1.27 -9.79
C SER A 42 -0.96 -2.31 -8.85
N VAL A 43 -1.64 -2.52 -7.73
CA VAL A 43 -1.26 -3.49 -6.69
C VAL A 43 -2.43 -4.42 -6.40
N THR A 44 -2.13 -5.62 -5.94
CA THR A 44 -3.14 -6.61 -5.53
C THR A 44 -2.77 -7.13 -4.16
N TYR A 45 -3.69 -6.98 -3.20
CA TYR A 45 -3.50 -7.47 -1.84
C TYR A 45 -4.86 -7.88 -1.24
N SER A 46 -4.83 -8.52 -0.07
CA SER A 46 -6.04 -8.91 0.66
C SER A 46 -6.52 -7.76 1.55
N HIS A 47 -7.77 -7.37 1.38
CA HIS A 47 -8.47 -6.41 2.22
C HIS A 47 -9.84 -6.97 2.55
N ASP A 48 -10.20 -6.99 3.83
CA ASP A 48 -11.46 -7.58 4.31
C ASP A 48 -11.61 -9.06 3.89
N ASN A 49 -10.51 -9.83 3.90
CA ASN A 49 -10.42 -11.22 3.42
C ASN A 49 -10.68 -11.42 1.91
N GLU A 50 -10.77 -10.34 1.13
CA GLU A 50 -10.93 -10.42 -0.31
C GLU A 50 -9.67 -9.94 -1.04
N ARG A 51 -9.20 -10.76 -1.98
CA ARG A 51 -8.11 -10.36 -2.88
C ARG A 51 -8.64 -9.38 -3.90
N ARG A 52 -8.23 -8.12 -3.79
CA ARG A 52 -8.68 -7.04 -4.68
C ARG A 52 -7.48 -6.32 -5.27
N SER A 53 -7.71 -5.69 -6.41
CA SER A 53 -6.70 -4.88 -7.08
C SER A 53 -7.07 -3.41 -7.01
N TYR A 54 -6.06 -2.60 -6.78
CA TYR A 54 -6.21 -1.16 -6.59
C TYR A 54 -5.14 -0.41 -7.36
N ARG A 55 -5.38 0.88 -7.63
CA ARG A 55 -4.35 1.79 -8.11
C ARG A 55 -3.71 2.52 -6.95
N VAL A 56 -2.39 2.66 -6.96
CA VAL A 56 -1.67 3.51 -6.03
C VAL A 56 -1.98 4.97 -6.33
N PHE A 57 -2.58 5.65 -5.35
CA PHE A 57 -2.96 7.05 -5.43
C PHE A 57 -1.88 7.96 -4.83
N SER A 58 -1.36 7.61 -3.64
CA SER A 58 -0.29 8.36 -3.00
C SER A 58 0.60 7.47 -2.15
N ARG A 59 1.78 8.01 -1.78
CA ARG A 59 2.73 7.37 -0.87
C ARG A 59 3.20 8.39 0.14
N HIS A 60 3.17 8.02 1.41
CA HIS A 60 3.62 8.84 2.52
C HIS A 60 4.72 8.11 3.26
N PHE A 61 5.84 8.81 3.47
CA PHE A 61 7.02 8.26 4.15
C PHE A 61 7.15 8.94 5.51
N SER A 62 7.16 8.13 6.56
CA SER A 62 7.37 8.55 7.94
C SER A 62 8.64 7.91 8.45
N TYR A 63 9.56 8.73 8.97
CA TYR A 63 10.84 8.28 9.48
C TYR A 63 10.87 8.41 11.00
N SER A 64 11.30 7.36 11.68
CA SER A 64 11.51 7.39 13.13
C SER A 64 12.79 6.67 13.50
N TYR A 65 13.30 7.00 14.69
CA TYR A 65 14.46 6.35 15.27
C TYR A 65 14.18 6.04 16.73
N THR A 66 14.44 4.81 17.15
CA THR A 66 14.48 4.46 18.57
C THR A 66 15.81 3.76 18.88
N PRO A 67 16.42 3.98 20.06
CA PRO A 67 17.65 3.27 20.42
C PRO A 67 17.51 1.74 20.46
N ALA A 68 16.30 1.22 20.68
CA ALA A 68 16.03 -0.21 20.77
C ALA A 68 15.80 -0.87 19.41
N GLU A 69 15.17 -0.18 18.45
CA GLU A 69 14.75 -0.75 17.17
C GLU A 69 15.52 -0.18 15.97
N GLY A 70 16.34 0.85 16.19
CA GLY A 70 17.11 1.55 15.18
C GLY A 70 16.24 2.48 14.32
N GLU A 71 16.69 2.73 13.09
CA GLU A 71 15.97 3.54 12.10
C GLU A 71 14.82 2.73 11.47
N LEU A 72 13.62 3.31 11.49
CA LEU A 72 12.41 2.78 10.86
C LEU A 72 11.90 3.75 9.80
N CYS A 73 11.58 3.24 8.61
CA CYS A 73 10.80 3.93 7.60
C CYS A 73 9.42 3.25 7.49
N HIS A 74 8.37 3.97 7.87
CA HIS A 74 7.00 3.55 7.62
C HIS A 74 6.50 4.19 6.33
N ILE A 75 6.12 3.35 5.37
CA ILE A 75 5.60 3.70 4.07
C ILE A 75 4.10 3.39 4.06
N ASN A 76 3.27 4.43 4.09
CA ASN A 76 1.84 4.31 3.93
C ASN A 76 1.48 4.55 2.46
N ILE A 77 0.87 3.55 1.83
CA ILE A 77 0.46 3.58 0.43
C ILE A 77 -1.06 3.69 0.37
N VAL A 78 -1.55 4.84 -0.07
CA VAL A 78 -2.98 5.02 -0.28
C VAL A 78 -3.32 4.49 -1.66
N VAL A 79 -4.34 3.64 -1.71
CA VAL A 79 -4.86 3.08 -2.95
C VAL A 79 -6.33 3.44 -3.16
N ILE A 80 -6.74 3.41 -4.42
CA ILE A 80 -8.12 3.65 -4.85
C ILE A 80 -8.59 2.50 -5.73
N ASP A 81 -9.91 2.33 -5.82
CA ASP A 81 -10.53 1.38 -6.74
C ASP A 81 -10.04 1.61 -8.19
N LEU A 82 -9.91 0.53 -8.96
CA LEU A 82 -9.64 0.63 -10.38
C LEU A 82 -10.91 1.11 -11.10
N SER A 83 -10.75 1.86 -12.19
CA SER A 83 -11.91 2.17 -13.03
C SER A 83 -12.40 0.90 -13.74
N ASN A 84 -13.68 0.89 -14.13
CA ASN A 84 -14.28 -0.22 -14.87
C ASN A 84 -13.48 -0.60 -16.13
N ASP A 85 -12.88 0.39 -16.82
CA ASP A 85 -12.09 0.16 -18.03
C ASP A 85 -10.78 -0.58 -17.72
N GLU A 86 -10.16 -0.30 -16.59
CA GLU A 86 -8.92 -0.96 -16.16
C GLU A 86 -9.16 -2.37 -15.64
N GLU A 87 -10.28 -2.58 -14.93
CA GLU A 87 -10.71 -3.91 -14.56
C GLU A 87 -11.03 -4.77 -15.80
N ALA A 88 -11.71 -4.20 -16.79
CA ALA A 88 -12.03 -4.88 -18.04
C ALA A 88 -10.78 -5.24 -18.87
N GLY A 89 -9.79 -4.35 -18.90
CA GLY A 89 -8.50 -4.60 -19.55
C GLY A 89 -7.76 -5.80 -18.94
N ARG A 90 -7.88 -6.00 -17.62
CA ARG A 90 -7.22 -7.09 -16.88
C ARG A 90 -7.87 -8.46 -17.04
N ARG A 91 -9.16 -8.53 -17.36
CA ARG A 91 -9.84 -9.82 -17.60
C ARG A 91 -9.54 -10.42 -18.99
N LYS A 92 -8.88 -9.65 -19.87
CA LYS A 92 -8.60 -10.03 -21.26
C LYS A 92 -7.14 -10.43 -21.53
N GLY A 93 -6.25 -10.31 -20.55
CA GLY A 93 -4.85 -10.74 -20.62
C GLY A 93 -4.60 -11.94 -19.73
#